data_AF-A0A2U2ZKL9-F1
#
_entry.id   AF-A0A2U2ZKL9-F1
#
_cell.length_a   1.000
_cell.length_b   1.000
_cell.length_c   1.000
_cell.angle_alpha   90.00
_cell.angle_beta   90.00
_cell.angle_gamma   90.00
#
_symmetry.space_group_name_H-M   'P 1'
#
loop_
_entity.id
_entity.type
_entity.pdbx_description
1 polymer ?
#
loop_
_entity_poly.entity_id
_entity_poly.type
_entity_poly.pdbx_seq_one_letter_code
_entity_poly.pdbx_strand_id
1 'polypeptide(L)'
;MILIMTVQNPEKAPSRKQRLQEKQRRQLLAVDMVDKAEVKVRKAESELAVAVTEAVRVFGDEKSASEGLDMPVEAVQRFLAMALEAGVDPVDQADAAT
;
A
#
# COMPACT_ATOMS: atom_id res chain seq x y z
N MET A 1 19.49 -6.17 44.07
CA MET A 1 19.09 -5.71 42.72
C MET A 1 20.34 -5.56 41.88
N ILE A 2 20.60 -6.48 40.95
CA ILE A 2 21.71 -6.32 40.00
C ILE A 2 21.11 -6.46 38.60
N LEU A 3 20.82 -5.32 37.98
CA LEU A 3 20.39 -5.21 36.59
C LEU A 3 21.67 -5.17 35.74
N ILE A 4 22.17 -6.33 35.32
CA ILE A 4 23.30 -6.40 34.39
C ILE A 4 22.76 -6.04 33.00
N MET A 5 22.66 -4.74 32.71
CA MET A 5 22.62 -4.27 31.33
C MET A 5 24.00 -4.54 30.73
N THR A 6 24.16 -5.66 30.04
CA THR A 6 25.32 -5.89 29.18
C THR A 6 25.22 -4.93 28.00
N VAL A 7 25.64 -3.69 28.24
CA VAL A 7 25.94 -2.69 27.23
C VAL A 7 26.91 -3.32 26.24
N GLN A 8 26.53 -3.28 24.97
CA GLN A 8 27.32 -3.76 23.86
C GLN A 8 28.70 -3.10 23.91
N ASN A 9 29.72 -3.90 24.18
CA ASN A 9 31.10 -3.46 24.20
C ASN A 9 31.54 -3.20 22.75
N PRO A 10 31.75 -1.93 22.33
CA PRO A 10 31.93 -1.57 20.91
C PRO A 10 33.27 -2.04 20.32
N GLU A 11 34.22 -2.48 21.15
CA GLU A 11 35.55 -2.94 20.69
C GLU A 11 35.62 -4.43 20.29
N LYS A 12 34.59 -5.23 20.55
CA LYS A 12 34.60 -6.66 20.18
C LYS A 12 33.77 -6.90 18.94
N ALA A 13 34.41 -7.46 17.90
CA ALA A 13 33.71 -7.93 16.71
C ALA A 13 32.49 -8.79 17.11
N PRO A 14 31.30 -8.55 16.52
CA PRO A 14 30.06 -9.18 16.98
C PRO A 14 30.18 -10.70 16.89
N SER A 15 29.75 -11.37 17.97
CA SER A 15 29.79 -12.83 18.08
C SER A 15 28.97 -13.49 16.96
N ARG A 16 29.27 -14.75 16.63
CA ARG A 16 28.51 -15.51 15.63
C ARG A 16 27.00 -15.49 15.90
N LYS A 17 26.60 -15.54 17.18
CA LYS A 17 25.18 -15.45 17.59
C LYS A 17 24.58 -14.08 17.32
N GLN A 18 25.28 -12.99 17.65
CA GLN A 18 24.83 -11.62 17.36
C GLN A 18 24.71 -11.37 15.85
N ARG A 19 25.67 -11.86 15.05
CA ARG A 19 25.59 -11.75 13.58
C ARG A 19 24.41 -12.53 13.00
N LEU A 20 24.11 -13.71 13.55
CA LEU A 20 22.96 -14.52 13.13
C LEU A 20 21.64 -13.83 13.51
N GLN A 21 21.53 -13.31 14.74
CA GLN A 21 20.35 -12.59 15.20
C GLN A 21 20.09 -11.33 14.37
N GLU A 22 21.15 -10.58 14.05
CA GLU A 22 21.03 -9.39 13.20
C GLU A 22 20.60 -9.75 11.78
N LYS A 23 21.10 -10.86 11.21
CA LYS A 23 20.62 -11.36 9.91
C LYS A 23 19.13 -11.73 9.94
N GLN A 24 18.69 -12.45 10.99
CA GLN A 24 17.28 -12.81 11.17
C GLN A 24 16.41 -11.57 11.35
N ARG A 25 16.86 -10.59 12.16
CA ARG A 25 16.17 -9.32 12.34
C ARG A 25 15.99 -8.58 11.02
N ARG A 26 17.05 -8.47 10.20
CA ARG A 26 16.98 -7.82 8.89
C ARG A 26 16.03 -8.54 7.93
N GLN A 27 16.02 -9.87 7.93
CA GLN A 27 15.10 -10.65 7.12
C GLN A 27 13.64 -10.42 7.53
N LEU A 28 13.35 -10.43 8.84
CA LEU A 28 12.00 -10.14 9.34
C LEU A 28 11.56 -8.72 9.00
N LEU A 29 12.46 -7.74 9.13
CA LEU A 29 12.17 -6.34 8.75
C LEU A 29 11.90 -6.20 7.24
N ALA A 30 12.63 -6.92 6.39
CA ALA A 30 12.40 -6.88 4.95
C ALA A 30 11.00 -7.40 4.59
N VAL A 31 10.58 -8.51 5.20
CA VAL A 31 9.23 -9.07 4.99
C VAL A 31 8.16 -8.12 5.48
N ASP A 32 8.28 -7.58 6.70
CA ASP A 32 7.33 -6.62 7.27
C ASP A 32 7.22 -5.33 6.42
N MET A 33 8.34 -4.86 5.85
CA MET A 33 8.31 -3.72 4.92
C MET A 33 7.56 -4.04 3.63
N VAL A 34 7.73 -5.23 3.06
CA VAL A 34 7.01 -5.67 1.87
C VAL A 34 5.52 -5.78 2.16
N ASP A 35 5.15 -6.45 3.26
CA ASP A 35 3.73 -6.58 3.67
C ASP A 35 3.07 -5.21 3.84
N LYS A 36 3.75 -4.26 4.50
CA LYS A 36 3.27 -2.89 4.65
C LYS A 36 3.17 -2.15 3.32
N ALA A 37 4.09 -2.38 2.40
CA ALA A 37 4.04 -1.79 1.07
C ALA A 37 2.86 -2.36 0.29
N GLU A 38 2.62 -3.67 0.33
CA GLU A 38 1.46 -4.30 -0.31
C GLU A 38 0.14 -3.74 0.19
N VAL A 39 -0.02 -3.56 1.51
CA VAL A 39 -1.23 -2.95 2.08
C VAL A 39 -1.43 -1.53 1.56
N LYS A 40 -0.37 -0.73 1.45
CA LYS A 40 -0.44 0.62 0.91
C LYS A 40 -0.79 0.63 -0.58
N VAL A 41 -0.22 -0.30 -1.35
CA VAL A 41 -0.52 -0.45 -2.79
C VAL A 41 -1.99 -0.79 -2.98
N ARG A 42 -2.51 -1.80 -2.26
CA ARG A 42 -3.94 -2.16 -2.35
C ARG A 42 -4.86 -1.00 -1.97
N LYS A 43 -4.50 -0.22 -0.95
CA LYS A 43 -5.25 0.99 -0.58
C LYS A 43 -5.21 2.04 -1.69
N ALA A 44 -4.04 2.34 -2.23
CA ALA A 44 -3.91 3.30 -3.32
C ALA A 44 -4.64 2.84 -4.59
N GLU A 45 -4.63 1.54 -4.90
CA GLU A 45 -5.41 0.97 -6.01
C GLU A 45 -6.91 1.14 -5.79
N SER A 46 -7.41 0.92 -4.56
CA SER A 46 -8.83 1.13 -4.24
C SER A 46 -9.24 2.60 -4.34
N GLU A 47 -8.41 3.52 -3.86
CA GLU A 47 -8.66 4.97 -3.96
C GLU A 47 -8.61 5.43 -5.43
N LEU A 48 -7.69 4.88 -6.22
CA LEU A 48 -7.61 5.15 -7.65
C LEU A 48 -8.84 4.60 -8.39
N ALA A 49 -9.34 3.41 -8.02
CA ALA A 49 -10.55 2.84 -8.60
C ALA A 49 -11.78 3.75 -8.39
N VAL A 50 -11.92 4.33 -7.19
CA VAL A 50 -12.94 5.34 -6.89
C VAL A 50 -12.76 6.58 -7.77
N ALA A 51 -11.55 7.15 -7.79
CA ALA A 51 -11.26 8.36 -8.54
C ALA A 51 -11.48 8.19 -10.06
N VAL A 52 -11.13 7.02 -10.61
CA VAL A 52 -11.38 6.68 -12.02
C VAL A 52 -12.88 6.57 -12.29
N THR A 53 -13.65 5.98 -11.37
CA THR A 53 -15.12 5.90 -11.49
C THR A 53 -15.74 7.30 -11.50
N GLU A 54 -15.26 8.19 -10.63
CA GLU A 54 -15.68 9.60 -10.62
C GLU A 54 -15.28 10.32 -11.91
N ALA A 55 -14.06 10.10 -12.41
CA ALA A 55 -13.61 10.68 -13.66
C ALA A 55 -14.48 10.23 -14.83
N VAL A 56 -14.80 8.94 -14.94
CA VAL A 56 -15.72 8.41 -15.98
C VAL A 56 -17.09 9.07 -15.88
N ARG A 57 -17.59 9.31 -14.68
CA ARG A 57 -18.84 10.06 -14.47
C ARG A 57 -18.74 11.52 -14.90
N VAL A 58 -17.62 12.19 -14.64
CA VAL A 58 -17.40 13.60 -14.98
C VAL A 58 -17.18 13.79 -16.48
N PHE A 59 -16.40 12.91 -17.11
CA PHE A 59 -16.11 12.93 -18.54
C PHE A 59 -17.24 12.33 -19.39
N GLY A 60 -18.10 11.49 -18.80
CA GLY A 60 -19.31 10.95 -19.41
C GLY A 60 -19.18 9.55 -20.00
N ASP A 61 -17.98 9.16 -20.43
CA ASP A 61 -17.69 7.83 -20.97
C ASP A 61 -16.24 7.40 -20.70
N GLU A 62 -15.98 6.09 -20.82
CA GLU A 62 -14.67 5.49 -20.55
C GLU A 62 -13.56 6.01 -21.48
N LYS A 63 -13.89 6.32 -22.74
CA LYS A 63 -12.91 6.78 -23.73
C LYS A 63 -12.53 8.23 -23.47
N SER A 64 -13.50 9.08 -23.17
CA SER A 64 -13.26 10.47 -22.77
C SER A 64 -12.48 10.55 -21.46
N ALA A 65 -12.75 9.65 -20.50
CA ALA A 65 -11.98 9.55 -19.28
C ALA A 65 -10.55 9.05 -19.52
N SER A 66 -10.37 8.08 -20.42
CA SER A 66 -9.04 7.60 -20.83
C SER A 66 -8.18 8.72 -21.43
N GLU A 67 -8.77 9.56 -22.29
CA GLU A 67 -8.10 10.74 -22.86
C GLU A 67 -7.83 11.80 -21.78
N GLY A 68 -8.81 12.07 -20.91
CA GLY A 68 -8.71 13.09 -19.85
C GLY A 68 -7.74 12.73 -18.72
N LEU A 69 -7.56 11.44 -18.43
CA LEU A 69 -6.65 10.91 -17.42
C LEU A 69 -5.29 10.49 -17.99
N ASP A 70 -5.08 10.61 -19.31
CA ASP A 70 -3.88 10.15 -20.03
C ASP A 70 -3.49 8.70 -19.68
N MET A 71 -4.49 7.81 -19.70
CA MET A 71 -4.32 6.40 -19.39
C MET A 71 -4.99 5.52 -20.45
N PRO A 72 -4.49 4.30 -20.70
CA PRO A 72 -5.13 3.39 -21.64
C PRO A 72 -6.55 3.02 -21.19
N VAL A 73 -7.46 2.83 -22.15
CA VAL A 73 -8.86 2.45 -21.88
C VAL A 73 -8.93 1.15 -21.08
N GLU A 74 -8.02 0.22 -21.32
CA GLU A 74 -7.92 -1.04 -20.58
C GLU A 74 -7.61 -0.83 -19.09
N ALA A 75 -6.85 0.22 -18.75
CA ALA A 75 -6.60 0.58 -17.36
C ALA A 75 -7.86 1.15 -16.71
N VAL A 76 -8.59 2.03 -17.40
CA VAL A 76 -9.88 2.56 -16.93
C VAL A 76 -10.85 1.41 -16.63
N GLN A 77 -11.02 0.49 -17.57
CA GLN A 77 -11.91 -0.67 -17.41
C GLN A 77 -11.50 -1.57 -16.24
N ARG A 78 -10.21 -1.79 -16.04
CA ARG A 78 -9.71 -2.57 -14.91
C ARG A 78 -10.02 -1.91 -13.57
N PHE A 79 -9.87 -0.58 -13.47
CA PHE A 79 -10.20 0.16 -12.26
C PHE A 79 -11.71 0.21 -12.00
N LEU A 80 -12.54 0.33 -13.03
CA LEU A 80 -13.99 0.22 -12.91
C LEU A 80 -14.42 -1.16 -12.40
N ALA A 81 -13.85 -2.23 -12.96
CA ALA A 81 -14.11 -3.59 -12.48
C ALA A 81 -13.68 -3.74 -11.01
N MET A 82 -12.54 -3.18 -10.63
CA MET A 82 -12.07 -3.20 -9.24
C MET A 82 -13.00 -2.43 -8.29
N ALA A 83 -13.52 -1.27 -8.70
CA ALA A 83 -14.47 -0.49 -7.92
C ALA A 83 -15.79 -1.27 -7.70
N LEU A 84 -16.26 -1.96 -8.74
CA LEU A 84 -17.45 -2.80 -8.69
C LEU A 84 -17.30 -3.97 -7.71
N GLU A 85 -16.17 -4.68 -7.75
CA GLU A 85 -15.85 -5.75 -6.80
C GLU A 85 -15.69 -5.25 -5.36
N ALA A 86 -15.29 -4.00 -5.18
CA ALA A 86 -15.19 -3.36 -3.87
C ALA A 86 -16.54 -2.86 -3.32
N GLY A 87 -17.64 -3.03 -4.07
CA GLY A 87 -18.96 -2.54 -3.69
C GLY A 87 -19.05 -1.01 -3.65
N VAL A 88 -18.17 -0.32 -4.37
CA VAL A 88 -18.22 1.13 -4.51
C VAL A 88 -19.32 1.46 -5.51
N ASP A 89 -20.55 1.63 -5.01
CA ASP A 89 -21.60 2.29 -5.77
C ASP A 89 -21.34 3.82 -5.76
N PRO A 90 -21.61 4.53 -6.86
CA PRO A 90 -21.28 5.95 -7.04
C PRO A 90 -22.10 6.94 -6.17
N VAL A 91 -22.69 6.46 -5.07
CA VAL A 91 -23.64 7.20 -4.22
C VAL A 91 -23.13 7.41 -2.77
N ASP A 92 -22.13 6.66 -2.28
CA ASP A 92 -21.94 6.51 -0.82
C ASP A 92 -20.62 7.06 -0.24
N GLN A 93 -20.13 8.19 -0.74
CA GLN A 93 -18.95 8.86 -0.14
C GLN A 93 -19.20 10.30 0.34
N ALA A 94 -20.47 10.63 0.63
CA ALA A 94 -20.85 11.96 1.13
C ALA A 94 -20.92 12.07 2.66
N ASP A 95 -20.78 10.99 3.45
CA ASP A 95 -21.14 11.05 4.88
C ASP A 95 -20.18 10.31 5.85
N ALA A 96 -18.87 10.51 5.72
CA ALA A 96 -17.89 9.98 6.67
C ALA A 96 -16.93 11.06 7.24
N ALA A 97 -17.45 12.26 7.51
CA ALA A 97 -16.76 13.29 8.29
C ALA A 97 -17.73 14.02 9.22
N THR A 98 -18.05 13.42 10.36
CA THR A 98 -18.49 14.11 11.59
C THR A 98 -17.92 13.37 12.80
#